data_AF-A0A7X6SU58-F1
#
_entry.id   AF-A0A7X6SU58-F1
#
_cell.length_a   1.000
_cell.length_b   1.000
_cell.length_c   1.000
_cell.angle_alpha   90.00
_cell.angle_beta   90.00
_cell.angle_gamma   90.00
#
_symmetry.space_group_name_H-M   'P 1'
#
loop_
_entity.id
_entity.type
_entity.pdbx_description
1 polymer ?
#
loop_
_entity_poly.entity_id
_entity_poly.type
_entity_poly.pdbx_seq_one_letter_code
_entity_poly.pdbx_strand_id
1 'polypeptide(L)'
;MITATNCSIGRASLTGGLDATLTPKVELWWPFAHPDPTDAEIRGVVAELEKRNLQLIALNMFGGDLAAGDRGILHEQDLPEAHIDALERFHELTGVSRFNLLLGRGGTRLTADQERRFAAVAGEVGRRFGGVAMVEPISATPDYPVTTVDHAAPLLEHGGLLLDLYHLAVNEAVDLSVMPEHVQIADNPGRGAPGTGSLPLEQWVQELRDAGYEGEVAAEWLP
;
A
#
# COMPACT_ATOMS: atom_id res chain seq x y z
N MET A 1 8.95 11.99 12.78
CA MET A 1 7.68 11.44 12.25
C MET A 1 7.94 10.42 11.15
N ILE A 2 8.49 10.82 10.00
CA ILE A 2 8.73 9.93 8.85
C ILE A 2 9.83 8.91 9.17
N THR A 3 9.59 7.65 8.82
CA THR A 3 10.55 6.54 9.02
C THR A 3 10.74 5.67 7.79
N ALA A 4 9.94 5.86 6.74
CA ALA A 4 10.05 5.16 5.46
C ALA A 4 9.71 6.11 4.29
N THR A 5 10.12 5.74 3.07
CA THR A 5 9.80 6.50 1.84
C THR A 5 9.10 5.61 0.81
N ASN A 6 8.02 6.09 0.21
CA ASN A 6 7.49 5.51 -1.02
C ASN A 6 8.35 5.93 -2.21
N CYS A 7 8.89 4.95 -2.93
CA CYS A 7 9.78 5.18 -4.07
C CYS A 7 9.08 5.08 -5.44
N SER A 8 7.75 4.98 -5.47
CA SER A 8 7.00 4.78 -6.72
C SER A 8 6.20 6.01 -7.11
N ILE A 9 5.60 6.72 -6.15
CA ILE A 9 4.70 7.83 -6.45
C ILE A 9 5.41 8.99 -7.17
N GLY A 10 4.86 9.40 -8.32
CA GLY A 10 5.37 10.53 -9.11
C GLY A 10 6.78 10.33 -9.68
N ARG A 11 7.31 9.10 -9.69
CA ARG A 11 8.66 8.80 -10.20
C ARG A 11 8.62 8.26 -11.63
N ALA A 12 9.58 8.69 -12.44
CA ALA A 12 9.71 8.26 -13.83
C ALA A 12 10.28 6.84 -13.97
N SER A 13 10.97 6.33 -12.93
CA SER A 13 11.51 4.97 -12.89
C SER A 13 11.70 4.52 -11.44
N LEU A 14 11.72 3.19 -11.25
CA LEU A 14 12.04 2.56 -9.96
C LEU A 14 13.38 3.09 -9.41
N THR A 15 14.44 3.04 -10.22
CA THR A 15 15.79 3.44 -9.79
C THR A 15 15.85 4.92 -9.41
N GLY A 16 15.19 5.80 -10.17
CA GLY A 16 15.13 7.23 -9.83
C GLY A 16 14.39 7.49 -8.52
N GLY A 17 13.36 6.69 -8.21
CA GLY A 17 12.69 6.72 -6.92
C GLY A 17 13.56 6.22 -5.76
N LEU A 18 14.26 5.10 -5.95
CA LEU A 18 15.18 4.53 -4.97
C LEU A 18 16.38 5.47 -4.70
N ASP A 19 16.91 6.14 -5.72
CA ASP A 19 18.00 7.12 -5.59
C ASP A 19 17.59 8.38 -4.81
N ALA A 20 16.29 8.70 -4.82
CA ALA A 20 15.73 9.89 -4.19
C ALA A 20 15.16 9.65 -2.77
N THR A 21 15.29 8.45 -2.22
CA THR A 21 14.75 8.12 -0.89
C THR A 21 15.39 8.97 0.21
N LEU A 22 14.58 9.35 1.20
CA LEU A 22 15.00 10.10 2.38
C LEU A 22 15.39 9.18 3.56
N THR A 23 15.10 7.88 3.45
CA THR A 23 15.22 6.92 4.54
C THR A 23 15.72 5.57 4.02
N PRO A 24 16.37 4.74 4.87
CA PRO A 24 16.82 3.41 4.48
C PRO A 24 15.68 2.39 4.34
N LYS A 25 14.48 2.71 4.82
CA LYS A 25 13.29 1.87 4.70
C LYS A 25 12.41 2.39 3.56
N VAL A 26 12.03 1.53 2.64
CA VAL A 26 11.27 1.92 1.46
C VAL A 26 10.05 1.04 1.27
N GLU A 27 9.05 1.60 0.63
CA GLU A 27 7.92 0.86 0.07
C GLU A 27 7.82 1.14 -1.43
N LEU A 28 7.19 0.22 -2.12
CA LEU A 28 7.04 0.26 -3.57
C LEU A 28 5.60 -0.04 -3.97
N TRP A 29 5.14 0.60 -5.03
CA TRP A 29 4.09 0.04 -5.85
C TRP A 29 4.61 -1.19 -6.61
N TRP A 30 3.71 -2.04 -7.11
CA TRP A 30 4.11 -3.20 -7.90
C TRP A 30 4.96 -2.77 -9.10
N PRO A 31 6.22 -3.23 -9.23
CA PRO A 31 7.18 -2.65 -10.17
C PRO A 31 7.09 -3.26 -11.58
N PHE A 32 6.11 -4.12 -11.84
CA PHE A 32 5.95 -4.84 -13.11
C PHE A 32 4.63 -4.52 -13.79
N ALA A 33 4.60 -4.62 -15.12
CA ALA A 33 3.39 -4.39 -15.91
C ALA A 33 2.42 -5.59 -15.91
N HIS A 34 2.80 -6.71 -15.29
CA HIS A 34 2.03 -7.95 -15.23
C HIS A 34 2.08 -8.55 -13.82
N PRO A 35 1.12 -9.42 -13.45
CA PRO A 35 1.00 -9.94 -12.08
C PRO A 35 2.01 -11.05 -11.74
N ASP A 36 2.62 -11.69 -12.72
CA ASP A 36 3.40 -12.92 -12.61
C ASP A 36 4.87 -12.75 -13.07
N PRO A 37 5.66 -11.87 -12.42
CA PRO A 37 7.07 -11.68 -12.74
C PRO A 37 7.86 -12.96 -12.52
N THR A 38 8.87 -13.15 -13.34
CA THR A 38 9.85 -14.23 -13.20
C THR A 38 10.75 -13.99 -11.99
N ASP A 39 11.36 -15.07 -11.45
CA ASP A 39 12.37 -14.94 -10.37
C ASP A 39 13.52 -14.00 -10.75
N ALA A 40 13.92 -13.98 -12.03
CA ALA A 40 14.96 -13.09 -12.51
C ALA A 40 14.57 -11.61 -12.42
N GLU A 41 13.31 -11.28 -12.73
CA GLU A 41 12.78 -9.91 -12.61
C GLU A 41 12.69 -9.47 -11.15
N ILE A 42 12.18 -10.34 -10.27
CA ILE A 42 12.13 -10.08 -8.82
C ILE A 42 13.54 -9.84 -8.27
N ARG A 43 14.50 -10.70 -8.62
CA ARG A 43 15.91 -10.51 -8.22
C ARG A 43 16.53 -9.23 -8.75
N GLY A 44 16.11 -8.76 -9.92
CA GLY A 44 16.52 -7.46 -10.46
C GLY A 44 16.12 -6.31 -9.53
N VAL A 45 14.88 -6.31 -9.04
CA VAL A 45 14.40 -5.32 -8.07
C VAL A 45 15.17 -5.43 -6.75
N VAL A 46 15.33 -6.64 -6.22
CA VAL A 46 16.07 -6.89 -4.97
C VAL A 46 17.51 -6.43 -5.06
N ALA A 47 18.20 -6.69 -6.17
CA ALA A 47 19.58 -6.24 -6.38
C ALA A 47 19.70 -4.69 -6.36
N GLU A 48 18.70 -3.97 -6.88
CA GLU A 48 18.69 -2.50 -6.82
C GLU A 48 18.47 -1.98 -5.39
N LEU A 49 17.69 -2.69 -4.56
CA LEU A 49 17.53 -2.40 -3.13
C LEU A 49 18.84 -2.66 -2.36
N GLU A 50 19.45 -3.84 -2.54
CA GLU A 50 20.70 -4.26 -1.90
C GLU A 50 21.85 -3.31 -2.23
N LYS A 51 21.99 -2.93 -3.50
CA LYS A 51 23.01 -1.99 -3.97
C LYS A 51 22.97 -0.65 -3.24
N ARG A 52 21.78 -0.26 -2.73
CA ARG A 52 21.54 1.00 -2.02
C ARG A 52 21.40 0.81 -0.51
N ASN A 53 21.55 -0.42 0.00
CA ASN A 53 21.30 -0.78 1.39
C ASN A 53 19.89 -0.37 1.87
N LEU A 54 18.88 -0.60 1.03
CA LEU A 54 17.49 -0.28 1.33
C LEU A 54 16.73 -1.51 1.81
N GLN A 55 15.91 -1.34 2.84
CA GLN A 55 15.00 -2.36 3.36
C GLN A 55 13.61 -2.13 2.79
N LEU A 56 13.05 -3.14 2.10
CA LEU A 56 11.66 -3.11 1.66
C LEU A 56 10.72 -3.45 2.83
N ILE A 57 9.83 -2.53 3.18
CA ILE A 57 8.92 -2.65 4.34
C ILE A 57 7.45 -2.90 3.96
N ALA A 58 7.04 -2.49 2.76
CA ALA A 58 5.72 -2.73 2.20
C ALA A 58 5.78 -2.74 0.66
N LEU A 59 4.86 -3.49 0.04
CA LEU A 59 4.78 -3.62 -1.41
C LEU A 59 3.31 -3.66 -1.86
N ASN A 60 2.88 -2.84 -2.81
CA ASN A 60 1.56 -3.04 -3.41
C ASN A 60 1.54 -4.32 -4.23
N MET A 61 0.42 -5.04 -4.19
CA MET A 61 0.10 -6.11 -5.11
C MET A 61 -0.24 -5.55 -6.50
N PHE A 62 -0.35 -6.43 -7.50
CA PHE A 62 -0.67 -6.02 -8.86
C PHE A 62 -2.03 -5.32 -8.93
N GLY A 63 -2.02 -4.07 -9.41
CA GLY A 63 -3.17 -3.17 -9.40
C GLY A 63 -3.82 -2.92 -10.77
N GLY A 64 -3.39 -3.62 -11.82
CA GLY A 64 -3.72 -3.26 -13.21
C GLY A 64 -2.87 -2.10 -13.73
N ASP A 65 -3.35 -1.42 -14.77
CA ASP A 65 -2.73 -0.21 -15.32
C ASP A 65 -3.14 1.02 -14.50
N LEU A 66 -2.37 1.32 -13.45
CA LEU A 66 -2.62 2.46 -12.57
C LEU A 66 -2.59 3.81 -13.33
N ALA A 67 -1.86 3.89 -14.45
CA ALA A 67 -1.78 5.10 -15.27
C ALA A 67 -3.03 5.27 -16.15
N ALA A 68 -3.62 4.17 -16.64
CA ALA A 68 -4.94 4.17 -17.28
C ALA A 68 -6.09 4.37 -16.27
N GLY A 69 -5.78 4.26 -14.97
CA GLY A 69 -6.70 4.54 -13.88
C GLY A 69 -7.22 3.30 -13.17
N ASP A 70 -6.68 2.11 -13.43
CA ASP A 70 -7.01 0.92 -12.64
C ASP A 70 -6.60 1.13 -11.18
N ARG A 71 -7.36 0.51 -10.28
CA ARG A 71 -7.08 0.54 -8.84
C ARG A 71 -7.34 -0.84 -8.28
N GLY A 72 -6.71 -1.85 -8.87
CA GLY A 72 -6.95 -3.26 -8.55
C GLY A 72 -7.86 -3.98 -9.55
N ILE A 73 -7.80 -5.31 -9.51
CA ILE A 73 -8.52 -6.18 -10.46
C ILE A 73 -9.60 -7.04 -9.79
N LEU A 74 -9.73 -6.98 -8.46
CA LEU A 74 -10.63 -7.90 -7.72
C LEU A 74 -12.12 -7.66 -7.98
N HIS A 75 -12.49 -6.54 -8.58
CA HIS A 75 -13.85 -6.30 -9.05
C HIS A 75 -14.26 -7.19 -10.22
N GLU A 76 -13.29 -7.63 -11.03
CA GLU A 76 -13.54 -8.42 -12.25
C GLU A 76 -13.03 -9.86 -12.11
N GLN A 77 -11.85 -10.08 -11.52
CA GLN A 77 -11.19 -11.38 -11.51
C GLN A 77 -10.34 -11.61 -10.26
N ASP A 78 -9.94 -12.86 -10.05
CA ASP A 78 -9.04 -13.25 -8.96
C ASP A 78 -7.60 -12.86 -9.30
N LEU A 79 -6.76 -12.61 -8.28
CA LEU A 79 -5.31 -12.56 -8.49
C LEU A 79 -4.80 -13.97 -8.84
N PRO A 80 -3.91 -14.12 -9.84
CA PRO A 80 -3.41 -15.44 -10.22
C PRO A 80 -2.54 -16.02 -9.09
N GLU A 81 -2.53 -17.35 -8.96
CA GLU A 81 -1.71 -18.06 -7.97
C GLU A 81 -0.22 -17.69 -8.07
N ALA A 82 0.28 -17.53 -9.29
CA ALA A 82 1.65 -17.07 -9.57
C ALA A 82 1.97 -15.68 -8.98
N HIS A 83 0.95 -14.83 -8.73
CA HIS A 83 1.15 -13.58 -8.02
C HIS A 83 1.51 -13.84 -6.55
N ILE A 84 0.81 -14.77 -5.89
CA ILE A 84 1.12 -15.16 -4.51
C ILE A 84 2.51 -15.79 -4.42
N ASP A 85 2.91 -16.58 -5.42
CA ASP A 85 4.28 -17.10 -5.53
C ASP A 85 5.31 -15.95 -5.62
N ALA A 86 5.01 -14.92 -6.41
CA ALA A 86 5.88 -13.74 -6.50
C ALA A 86 5.96 -12.95 -5.18
N LEU A 87 4.85 -12.83 -4.43
CA LEU A 87 4.85 -12.18 -3.11
C LEU A 87 5.68 -12.94 -2.09
N GLU A 88 5.50 -14.27 -2.02
CA GLU A 88 6.33 -15.15 -1.19
C GLU A 88 7.80 -14.98 -1.56
N ARG A 89 8.09 -14.86 -2.86
CA ARG A 89 9.46 -14.70 -3.33
C ARG A 89 10.08 -13.36 -2.92
N PHE A 90 9.33 -12.27 -2.98
CA PHE A 90 9.77 -11.00 -2.41
C PHE A 90 10.00 -11.10 -0.90
N HIS A 91 9.09 -11.77 -0.18
CA HIS A 91 9.23 -12.00 1.26
C HIS A 91 10.52 -12.75 1.59
N GLU A 92 10.80 -13.87 0.94
CA GLU A 92 12.02 -14.67 1.16
C GLU A 92 13.31 -13.87 0.95
N LEU A 93 13.33 -13.00 -0.06
CA LEU A 93 14.52 -12.26 -0.45
C LEU A 93 14.74 -10.97 0.36
N THR A 94 13.67 -10.36 0.86
CA THR A 94 13.73 -9.01 1.47
C THR A 94 13.22 -8.95 2.91
N GLY A 95 12.47 -9.96 3.35
CA GLY A 95 11.74 -9.95 4.61
C GLY A 95 10.46 -9.11 4.60
N VAL A 96 10.06 -8.52 3.46
CA VAL A 96 8.81 -7.73 3.37
C VAL A 96 7.61 -8.60 3.74
N SER A 97 6.75 -8.11 4.63
CA SER A 97 5.59 -8.87 5.12
C SER A 97 4.26 -8.13 4.99
N ARG A 98 4.26 -6.88 4.52
CA ARG A 98 3.05 -6.06 4.35
C ARG A 98 2.78 -5.81 2.88
N PHE A 99 1.57 -6.15 2.43
CA PHE A 99 1.19 -6.06 1.03
C PHE A 99 -0.14 -5.35 0.83
N ASN A 100 -0.15 -4.18 0.19
CA ASN A 100 -1.39 -3.45 -0.06
C ASN A 100 -2.12 -4.03 -1.29
N LEU A 101 -3.41 -4.32 -1.15
CA LEU A 101 -4.24 -4.95 -2.17
C LEU A 101 -5.44 -4.07 -2.51
N LEU A 102 -5.38 -3.47 -3.70
CA LEU A 102 -6.47 -2.68 -4.23
C LEU A 102 -7.59 -3.57 -4.80
N LEU A 103 -8.84 -3.15 -4.62
CA LEU A 103 -10.03 -3.99 -4.90
C LEU A 103 -10.58 -3.86 -6.32
N GLY A 104 -10.17 -2.84 -7.05
CA GLY A 104 -10.71 -2.49 -8.36
C GLY A 104 -11.97 -1.65 -8.34
N ARG A 105 -12.26 -1.04 -9.50
CA ARG A 105 -13.24 0.04 -9.69
C ARG A 105 -14.63 -0.49 -10.10
N GLY A 106 -15.12 -1.48 -9.35
CA GLY A 106 -16.40 -2.16 -9.61
C GLY A 106 -17.66 -1.38 -9.22
N GLY A 107 -17.52 -0.14 -8.77
CA GLY A 107 -18.59 0.67 -8.21
C GLY A 107 -18.32 1.08 -6.75
N THR A 108 -19.18 1.94 -6.22
CA THR A 108 -19.02 2.59 -4.91
C THR A 108 -19.44 1.72 -3.71
N ARG A 109 -19.71 0.43 -3.93
CA ARG A 109 -20.10 -0.50 -2.87
C ARG A 109 -19.26 -1.75 -2.97
N LEU A 110 -18.72 -2.18 -1.83
CA LEU A 110 -18.00 -3.43 -1.74
C LEU A 110 -18.94 -4.58 -2.13
N THR A 111 -18.51 -5.39 -3.09
CA THR A 111 -19.25 -6.57 -3.52
C THR A 111 -18.79 -7.81 -2.75
N ALA A 112 -19.67 -8.81 -2.63
CA ALA A 112 -19.32 -10.09 -2.02
C ALA A 112 -18.20 -10.82 -2.78
N ASP A 113 -18.07 -10.58 -4.10
CA ASP A 113 -16.98 -11.13 -4.89
C ASP A 113 -15.64 -10.48 -4.54
N GLN A 114 -15.58 -9.15 -4.41
CA GLN A 114 -14.37 -8.44 -3.98
C GLN A 114 -13.95 -8.84 -2.57
N GLU A 115 -14.90 -8.93 -1.64
CA GLU A 115 -14.63 -9.36 -0.26
C GLU A 115 -14.08 -10.79 -0.22
N ARG A 116 -14.74 -11.74 -0.88
CA ARG A 116 -14.26 -13.13 -0.98
C ARG A 116 -12.86 -13.21 -1.60
N ARG A 117 -12.61 -12.46 -2.67
CA ARG A 117 -11.31 -12.43 -3.36
C ARG A 117 -10.21 -11.86 -2.48
N PHE A 118 -10.49 -10.76 -1.77
CA PHE A 118 -9.56 -10.20 -0.80
C PHE A 118 -9.26 -11.20 0.32
N ALA A 119 -10.29 -11.82 0.89
CA ALA A 119 -10.16 -12.82 1.95
C ALA A 119 -9.31 -14.02 1.53
N ALA A 120 -9.49 -14.51 0.29
CA ALA A 120 -8.70 -15.59 -0.27
C ALA A 120 -7.21 -15.23 -0.35
N VAL A 121 -6.90 -14.03 -0.85
CA VAL A 121 -5.51 -13.54 -0.94
C VAL A 121 -4.90 -13.33 0.45
N ALA A 122 -5.63 -12.69 1.36
CA ALA A 122 -5.18 -12.46 2.73
C ALA A 122 -4.90 -13.78 3.47
N GLY A 123 -5.78 -14.76 3.31
CA GLY A 123 -5.62 -16.11 3.87
C GLY A 123 -4.36 -16.81 3.34
N GLU A 124 -4.09 -16.75 2.04
CA GLU A 124 -2.90 -17.37 1.46
C GLU A 124 -1.60 -16.67 1.86
N VAL A 125 -1.58 -15.33 1.86
CA VAL A 125 -0.44 -14.51 2.31
C VAL A 125 -0.09 -14.83 3.78
N GLY A 126 -1.09 -14.89 4.66
CA GLY A 126 -0.91 -15.25 6.06
C GLY A 126 -0.46 -16.71 6.23
N ARG A 127 -1.07 -17.65 5.50
CA ARG A 127 -0.79 -19.09 5.62
C ARG A 127 0.60 -19.48 5.12
N ARG A 128 1.06 -18.89 4.00
CA ARG A 128 2.32 -19.29 3.35
C ARG A 128 3.55 -18.77 4.06
N PHE A 129 3.55 -17.48 4.39
CA PHE A 129 4.75 -16.81 4.91
C PHE A 129 4.45 -15.80 6.03
N GLY A 130 3.26 -15.85 6.64
CA GLY A 130 2.92 -14.99 7.78
C GLY A 130 2.88 -13.50 7.45
N GLY A 131 2.67 -13.15 6.19
CA GLY A 131 2.47 -11.77 5.77
C GLY A 131 1.06 -11.27 6.08
N VAL A 132 0.81 -10.00 5.76
CA VAL A 132 -0.49 -9.34 5.88
C VAL A 132 -0.86 -8.70 4.55
N ALA A 133 -2.02 -9.07 4.01
CA ALA A 133 -2.67 -8.29 2.98
C ALA A 133 -3.41 -7.12 3.62
N MET A 134 -3.18 -5.92 3.13
CA MET A 134 -3.76 -4.69 3.65
C MET A 134 -4.77 -4.13 2.65
N VAL A 135 -5.81 -3.48 3.16
CA VAL A 135 -6.69 -2.63 2.37
C VAL A 135 -6.42 -1.17 2.70
N GLU A 136 -6.42 -0.34 1.67
CA GLU A 136 -6.26 1.10 1.75
C GLU A 136 -7.55 1.80 1.30
N PRO A 137 -8.16 2.66 2.15
CA PRO A 137 -9.15 3.62 1.70
C PRO A 137 -8.50 4.69 0.82
N ILE A 138 -8.95 4.82 -0.43
CA ILE A 138 -8.38 5.78 -1.38
C ILE A 138 -9.35 6.92 -1.70
N SER A 139 -8.81 8.02 -2.21
CA SER A 139 -9.56 9.18 -2.68
C SER A 139 -9.40 9.37 -4.20
N ALA A 140 -10.08 10.36 -4.76
CA ALA A 140 -10.02 10.74 -6.19
C ALA A 140 -10.33 9.60 -7.19
N THR A 141 -11.06 8.56 -6.75
CA THR A 141 -11.50 7.43 -7.57
C THR A 141 -13.01 7.23 -7.38
N PRO A 142 -13.88 7.86 -8.19
CA PRO A 142 -15.33 7.95 -7.94
C PRO A 142 -16.10 6.62 -7.90
N ASP A 143 -15.54 5.57 -8.46
CA ASP A 143 -16.10 4.23 -8.65
C ASP A 143 -15.33 3.16 -7.86
N TYR A 144 -14.64 3.56 -6.80
CA TYR A 144 -13.97 2.66 -5.87
C TYR A 144 -14.80 2.45 -4.59
N PRO A 145 -14.90 1.22 -4.04
CA PRO A 145 -15.81 0.92 -2.95
C PRO A 145 -15.31 1.31 -1.56
N VAL A 146 -14.00 1.49 -1.37
CA VAL A 146 -13.40 1.72 -0.04
C VAL A 146 -12.72 3.08 0.03
N THR A 147 -13.38 4.01 0.70
CA THR A 147 -12.96 5.43 0.79
C THR A 147 -12.88 5.93 2.24
N THR A 148 -13.34 5.12 3.21
CA THR A 148 -13.28 5.39 4.65
C THR A 148 -12.85 4.12 5.38
N VAL A 149 -12.48 4.24 6.66
CA VAL A 149 -12.20 3.08 7.52
C VAL A 149 -13.43 2.19 7.69
N ASP A 150 -14.63 2.79 7.83
CA ASP A 150 -15.90 2.04 7.89
C ASP A 150 -16.16 1.20 6.64
N HIS A 151 -15.84 1.71 5.44
CA HIS A 151 -15.97 0.93 4.20
C HIS A 151 -15.00 -0.26 4.17
N ALA A 152 -13.85 -0.16 4.84
CA ALA A 152 -12.86 -1.22 4.92
C ALA A 152 -13.24 -2.31 5.93
N ALA A 153 -14.15 -2.05 6.87
CA ALA A 153 -14.44 -2.92 8.01
C ALA A 153 -14.67 -4.41 7.65
N PRO A 154 -15.44 -4.78 6.60
CA PRO A 154 -15.61 -6.19 6.23
C PRO A 154 -14.30 -6.90 5.85
N LEU A 155 -13.34 -6.16 5.29
CA LEU A 155 -12.06 -6.69 4.83
C LEU A 155 -11.05 -6.85 5.98
N LEU A 156 -11.21 -6.05 7.04
CA LEU A 156 -10.39 -6.11 8.24
C LEU A 156 -10.63 -7.35 9.10
N GLU A 157 -11.68 -8.14 8.80
CA GLU A 157 -11.83 -9.49 9.38
C GLU A 157 -10.79 -10.49 8.85
N HIS A 158 -10.12 -10.17 7.74
CA HIS A 158 -9.19 -11.06 7.04
C HIS A 158 -7.78 -10.48 6.89
N GLY A 159 -7.67 -9.16 6.77
CA GLY A 159 -6.42 -8.46 6.54
C GLY A 159 -6.21 -7.28 7.48
N GLY A 160 -5.28 -6.41 7.13
CA GLY A 160 -4.93 -5.22 7.89
C GLY A 160 -5.39 -3.92 7.24
N LEU A 161 -5.39 -2.84 8.02
CA LEU A 161 -5.61 -1.49 7.50
C LEU A 161 -4.27 -0.87 7.10
N LEU A 162 -4.16 -0.43 5.85
CA LEU A 162 -3.22 0.61 5.47
C LEU A 162 -3.94 1.95 5.66
N LEU A 163 -3.38 2.80 6.52
CA LEU A 163 -3.93 4.11 6.84
C LEU A 163 -3.15 5.21 6.13
N ASP A 164 -3.55 5.56 4.90
CA ASP A 164 -3.08 6.78 4.26
C ASP A 164 -3.90 7.98 4.75
N LEU A 165 -3.26 8.81 5.58
CA LEU A 165 -3.87 10.00 6.15
C LEU A 165 -4.21 11.07 5.09
N TYR A 166 -3.54 11.06 3.94
CA TYR A 166 -3.89 11.96 2.83
C TYR A 166 -5.25 11.58 2.24
N HIS A 167 -5.45 10.31 1.92
CA HIS A 167 -6.70 9.85 1.30
C HIS A 167 -7.90 10.07 2.22
N LEU A 168 -7.77 9.74 3.51
CA LEU A 168 -8.82 9.97 4.49
C LEU A 168 -9.12 11.47 4.68
N ALA A 169 -8.10 12.33 4.70
CA ALA A 169 -8.30 13.77 4.81
C ALA A 169 -8.99 14.37 3.57
N VAL A 170 -8.62 13.93 2.36
CA VAL A 170 -9.29 14.35 1.11
C VAL A 170 -10.76 13.92 1.10
N ASN A 171 -11.07 12.75 1.67
CA ASN A 171 -12.44 12.25 1.79
C ASN A 171 -13.19 12.85 3.01
N GLU A 172 -12.58 13.76 3.77
CA GLU A 172 -13.12 14.34 5.01
C GLU A 172 -13.53 13.27 6.05
N ALA A 173 -12.79 12.18 6.11
CA ALA A 173 -13.14 10.95 6.84
C ALA A 173 -11.97 10.37 7.65
N VAL A 174 -11.14 11.23 8.24
CA VAL A 174 -10.04 10.77 9.12
C VAL A 174 -10.62 10.07 10.34
N ASP A 175 -10.27 8.80 10.47
CA ASP A 175 -10.62 7.94 11.59
C ASP A 175 -9.37 7.16 12.03
N LEU A 176 -8.98 7.36 13.28
CA LEU A 176 -7.79 6.74 13.90
C LEU A 176 -8.18 5.66 14.92
N SER A 177 -9.46 5.27 14.97
CA SER A 177 -9.99 4.32 15.96
C SER A 177 -9.56 2.88 15.72
N VAL A 178 -9.17 2.55 14.49
CA VAL A 178 -8.65 1.24 14.10
C VAL A 178 -7.14 1.29 14.05
N MET A 179 -6.48 0.40 14.81
CA MET A 179 -5.02 0.28 14.79
C MET A 179 -4.55 -0.19 13.41
N PRO A 180 -3.73 0.59 12.69
CA PRO A 180 -3.30 0.21 11.34
C PRO A 180 -2.08 -0.73 11.37
N GLU A 181 -1.93 -1.51 10.31
CA GLU A 181 -0.69 -2.26 10.04
C GLU A 181 0.41 -1.35 9.52
N HIS A 182 0.02 -0.33 8.75
CA HIS A 182 0.92 0.57 8.05
C HIS A 182 0.32 1.97 7.91
N VAL A 183 1.16 3.00 7.99
CA VAL A 183 0.72 4.39 7.89
C VAL A 183 1.46 5.09 6.75
N GLN A 184 0.72 5.76 5.89
CA GLN A 184 1.25 6.65 4.87
C GLN A 184 0.81 8.10 5.16
N ILE A 185 1.66 9.05 4.76
CA ILE A 185 1.37 10.47 4.88
C ILE A 185 1.75 11.23 3.61
N ALA A 186 0.89 12.17 3.26
CA ALA A 186 1.16 13.32 2.42
C ALA A 186 0.28 14.49 2.89
N ASP A 187 0.71 15.71 2.64
CA ASP A 187 -0.03 16.91 3.03
C ASP A 187 -1.11 17.27 1.98
N ASN A 188 -2.14 17.97 2.42
CA ASN A 188 -3.27 18.40 1.60
C ASN A 188 -3.58 19.88 1.90
N PRO A 189 -3.82 20.73 0.88
CA PRO A 189 -3.86 20.43 -0.56
C PRO A 189 -2.49 20.12 -1.18
N GLY A 190 -2.49 19.41 -2.32
CA GLY A 190 -1.32 19.23 -3.19
C GLY A 190 -0.63 17.88 -3.13
N ARG A 191 -0.96 17.01 -2.17
CA ARG A 191 -0.27 15.72 -1.92
C ARG A 191 1.25 15.91 -1.80
N GLY A 192 1.66 17.00 -1.14
CA GLY A 192 3.06 17.39 -0.98
C GLY A 192 3.66 16.91 0.34
N ALA A 193 4.90 17.30 0.63
CA ALA A 193 5.55 16.97 1.89
C ALA A 193 4.84 17.64 3.10
N PRO A 194 4.96 17.08 4.33
CA PRO A 194 4.44 17.71 5.53
C PRO A 194 4.86 19.19 5.66
N GLY A 195 3.89 20.07 5.86
CA GLY A 195 4.07 21.52 5.96
C GLY A 195 3.85 22.30 4.66
N THR A 196 3.58 21.61 3.53
CA THR A 196 3.22 22.27 2.26
C THR A 196 1.71 22.51 2.10
N GLY A 197 0.89 21.84 2.91
CA GLY A 197 -0.56 21.98 3.01
C GLY A 197 -0.98 22.45 4.41
N SER A 198 -2.10 21.93 4.90
CA SER A 198 -2.70 22.32 6.17
C SER A 198 -3.08 21.15 7.08
N LEU A 199 -2.70 19.91 6.74
CA LEU A 199 -3.08 18.75 7.55
C LEU A 199 -2.28 18.71 8.85
N PRO A 200 -2.90 18.40 10.01
CA PRO A 200 -2.21 18.25 11.28
C PRO A 200 -1.53 16.87 11.39
N LEU A 201 -0.70 16.51 10.42
CA LEU A 201 -0.10 15.17 10.29
C LEU A 201 0.69 14.73 11.52
N GLU A 202 1.48 15.65 12.12
CA GLU A 202 2.24 15.35 13.33
C GLU A 202 1.33 14.99 14.52
N GLN A 203 0.19 15.67 14.63
CA GLN A 203 -0.79 15.38 15.69
C GLN A 203 -1.40 14.00 15.47
N TRP A 204 -1.90 13.70 14.26
CA TRP A 204 -2.51 12.40 13.96
C TRP A 204 -1.53 11.23 14.14
N VAL A 205 -0.28 11.40 13.72
CA VAL A 205 0.74 10.39 13.97
C VAL A 205 1.02 10.25 15.47
N GLN A 206 1.08 11.34 16.23
CA GLN A 206 1.26 11.26 17.68
C GLN A 206 0.08 10.55 18.36
N GLU A 207 -1.16 10.80 17.95
CA GLU A 207 -2.34 10.10 18.45
C GLU A 207 -2.25 8.58 18.20
N LEU A 208 -1.79 8.16 17.02
CA LEU A 208 -1.52 6.75 16.72
C LEU A 208 -0.42 6.17 17.61
N ARG A 209 0.69 6.92 17.83
CA ARG A 209 1.77 6.49 18.73
C ARG A 209 1.28 6.33 20.17
N ASP A 210 0.49 7.27 20.66
CA ASP A 210 -0.09 7.25 22.01
C ASP A 210 -1.08 6.08 22.17
N ALA A 211 -1.76 5.68 21.09
CA ALA A 211 -2.60 4.49 21.02
C ALA A 211 -1.80 3.16 20.91
N GLY A 212 -0.47 3.22 20.73
CA GLY A 212 0.42 2.06 20.68
C GLY A 212 0.93 1.66 19.29
N TYR A 213 0.76 2.49 18.26
CA TYR A 213 1.32 2.20 16.95
C TYR A 213 2.85 2.29 16.98
N GLU A 214 3.54 1.19 16.68
CA GLU A 214 5.02 1.12 16.65
C GLU A 214 5.59 1.01 15.22
N GLY A 215 4.72 0.83 14.21
CA GLY A 215 5.13 0.64 12.82
C GLY A 215 5.70 1.89 12.14
N GLU A 216 6.03 1.74 10.86
CA GLU A 216 6.60 2.79 10.02
C GLU A 216 5.57 3.83 9.58
N VAL A 217 6.01 5.09 9.47
CA VAL A 217 5.25 6.18 8.84
C VAL A 217 5.94 6.51 7.52
N ALA A 218 5.29 6.16 6.41
CA ALA A 218 5.83 6.26 5.08
C ALA A 218 5.48 7.60 4.41
N ALA A 219 6.49 8.21 3.79
CA ALA A 219 6.35 9.38 2.95
C ALA A 219 5.79 8.99 1.56
N GLU A 220 4.51 9.24 1.31
CA GLU A 220 3.87 8.99 0.00
C GLU A 220 3.29 10.27 -0.62
N TRP A 221 4.16 11.28 -0.76
CA TRP A 221 3.84 12.55 -1.43
C TRP A 221 4.48 12.65 -2.82
N LEU A 222 3.91 13.53 -3.65
CA LEU A 222 4.47 13.89 -4.94
C LEU A 222 5.79 14.66 -4.75
N PRO A 223 6.85 14.32 -5.52
CA PRO A 223 8.15 14.97 -5.42
C PRO A 223 8.15 16.47 -5.66
#